data_AF-D1AKK9-F1
#
_entry.id   AF-D1AKK9-F1
#
_cell.length_a   1.000
_cell.length_b   1.000
_cell.length_c   1.000
_cell.angle_alpha   90.00
_cell.angle_beta   90.00
_cell.angle_gamma   90.00
#
_symmetry.space_group_name_H-M   'P 1'
#
loop_
_entity.id
_entity.type
_entity.pdbx_description
1 polymer ?
#
loop_
_entity_poly.entity_id
_entity_poly.type
_entity_poly.pdbx_seq_one_letter_code
_entity_poly.pdbx_strand_id
1 'polypeptide(L)'
;MKKYFLIAMCFLFTMTYSKQFLTVEDVRAEYELIQKDMPKYEKVAVPDNGNSTEGGEAVYYYENKRLKVIVAGYFGETGKMHEEIYFGDNYPIFVYKERHTYNAPITDKKFNEKRTKIHKERYYFDSNKNLIRYIDEKGKIIVSGDKLQNESINIKNEIVRLLRLRNTKK
;
A
#
# COMPACT_ATOMS: atom_id res chain seq x y z
N MET A 1 -46.31 -27.38 -38.43
CA MET A 1 -45.10 -27.91 -37.76
C MET A 1 -44.07 -26.78 -37.66
N LYS A 2 -44.07 -26.02 -36.56
CA LYS A 2 -43.09 -24.95 -36.30
C LYS A 2 -42.25 -25.39 -35.11
N LYS A 3 -40.98 -25.71 -35.33
CA LYS A 3 -39.99 -25.91 -34.26
C LYS A 3 -38.92 -24.84 -34.44
N TYR A 4 -39.19 -23.64 -33.95
CA TYR A 4 -38.14 -22.66 -33.66
C TYR A 4 -37.83 -22.80 -32.17
N PHE A 5 -36.72 -23.47 -31.88
CA PHE A 5 -36.18 -23.57 -30.53
C PHE A 5 -35.49 -22.24 -30.24
N LEU A 6 -36.18 -21.37 -29.50
CA LEU A 6 -35.66 -20.08 -29.07
C LEU A 6 -34.60 -20.34 -27.98
N ILE A 7 -33.33 -20.38 -28.36
CA ILE A 7 -32.22 -20.38 -27.39
C ILE A 7 -32.14 -18.97 -26.83
N ALA A 8 -32.84 -18.72 -25.72
CA ALA A 8 -32.60 -17.55 -24.88
C ALA A 8 -31.24 -17.75 -24.19
N MET A 9 -30.18 -17.34 -24.86
CA MET A 9 -28.84 -17.25 -24.28
C MET A 9 -28.85 -16.06 -23.30
N CYS A 10 -29.32 -16.30 -22.08
CA CYS A 10 -29.11 -15.40 -20.95
C CYS A 10 -27.60 -15.36 -20.67
N PHE A 11 -26.90 -14.44 -21.35
CA PHE A 11 -25.68 -13.87 -20.83
C PHE A 11 -26.01 -13.24 -19.48
N LEU A 12 -25.90 -14.03 -18.42
CA LEU A 12 -25.70 -13.52 -17.07
C LEU A 12 -24.31 -12.87 -17.06
N PHE A 13 -24.22 -11.69 -17.67
CA PHE A 13 -23.12 -10.79 -17.43
C PHE A 13 -23.31 -10.33 -15.99
N THR A 14 -22.75 -11.09 -15.05
CA THR A 14 -22.63 -10.62 -13.67
C THR A 14 -21.77 -9.38 -13.75
N MET A 15 -22.39 -8.19 -13.83
CA MET A 15 -21.70 -6.94 -13.56
C MET A 15 -21.22 -7.05 -12.13
N THR A 16 -19.98 -7.49 -11.95
CA THR A 16 -19.25 -7.22 -10.73
C THR A 16 -19.11 -5.71 -10.67
N TYR A 17 -19.99 -5.07 -9.90
CA TYR A 17 -19.82 -3.67 -9.52
C TYR A 17 -18.55 -3.59 -8.68
N SER A 18 -17.47 -3.10 -9.27
CA SER A 18 -16.27 -2.75 -8.52
C SER A 18 -16.59 -1.52 -7.68
N LYS A 19 -16.18 -1.53 -6.41
CA LYS A 19 -16.37 -0.38 -5.53
C LYS A 19 -15.56 0.79 -6.07
N GLN A 20 -16.20 1.94 -6.24
CA GLN A 20 -15.50 3.17 -6.63
C GLN A 20 -15.01 3.89 -5.37
N PHE A 21 -13.76 4.35 -5.40
CA PHE A 21 -13.14 5.24 -4.42
C PHE A 21 -12.88 6.55 -5.14
N LEU A 22 -13.73 7.54 -4.92
CA LEU A 22 -13.60 8.86 -5.55
C LEU A 22 -13.07 9.88 -4.55
N THR A 23 -13.29 9.64 -3.26
CA THR A 23 -12.96 10.55 -2.17
C THR A 23 -11.99 9.91 -1.18
N VAL A 24 -11.38 10.74 -0.33
CA VAL A 24 -10.53 10.25 0.77
C VAL A 24 -11.35 9.49 1.82
N GLU A 25 -12.62 9.85 1.96
CA GLU A 25 -13.57 9.23 2.89
C GLU A 25 -13.91 7.80 2.43
N ASP A 26 -14.11 7.57 1.12
CA ASP A 26 -14.29 6.21 0.57
C ASP A 26 -13.07 5.32 0.87
N VAL A 27 -11.87 5.88 0.66
CA VAL A 27 -10.59 5.19 0.92
C VAL A 27 -10.44 4.88 2.41
N ARG A 28 -10.76 5.81 3.30
CA ARG A 28 -10.68 5.61 4.76
C ARG A 28 -11.62 4.50 5.23
N ALA A 29 -12.85 4.50 4.76
CA ALA A 29 -13.81 3.46 5.09
C ALA A 29 -13.31 2.06 4.67
N GLU A 30 -12.71 1.94 3.47
CA GLU A 30 -12.12 0.68 3.02
C GLU A 30 -10.87 0.30 3.82
N TYR A 31 -9.98 1.26 4.09
CA TYR A 31 -8.81 1.06 4.94
C TYR A 31 -9.20 0.51 6.32
N GLU A 32 -10.21 1.07 6.97
CA GLU A 32 -10.70 0.63 8.27
C GLU A 32 -11.26 -0.80 8.23
N LEU A 33 -12.01 -1.14 7.18
CA LEU A 33 -12.49 -2.51 6.95
C LEU A 33 -11.34 -3.48 6.77
N ILE A 34 -10.37 -3.14 5.91
CA ILE A 34 -9.19 -3.97 5.65
C ILE A 34 -8.40 -4.19 6.93
N GLN A 35 -8.15 -3.14 7.72
CA GLN A 35 -7.43 -3.24 8.99
C GLN A 35 -8.13 -4.15 10.00
N LYS A 36 -9.45 -4.02 10.13
CA LYS A 36 -10.26 -4.85 11.02
C LYS A 36 -10.18 -6.34 10.64
N ASP A 37 -10.18 -6.64 9.35
CA ASP A 37 -10.17 -8.02 8.84
C ASP A 37 -8.76 -8.58 8.60
N MET A 38 -7.72 -7.74 8.65
CA MET A 38 -6.32 -8.11 8.44
C MET A 38 -5.83 -9.33 9.23
N PRO A 39 -6.21 -9.54 10.51
CA PRO A 39 -5.82 -10.73 11.26
C PRO A 39 -6.33 -12.05 10.66
N LYS A 40 -7.33 -12.02 9.78
CA LYS A 40 -7.93 -13.20 9.13
C LYS A 40 -7.25 -13.54 7.79
N TYR A 41 -6.39 -12.67 7.28
CA TYR A 41 -5.78 -12.83 5.96
C TYR A 41 -4.63 -13.85 5.97
N GLU A 42 -4.48 -14.54 4.84
CA GLU A 42 -3.30 -15.35 4.58
C GLU A 42 -2.09 -14.43 4.38
N LYS A 43 -0.93 -14.77 4.95
CA LYS A 43 0.27 -13.94 4.86
C LYS A 43 1.44 -14.68 4.22
N VAL A 44 2.21 -13.97 3.39
CA VAL A 44 3.45 -14.47 2.78
C VAL A 44 4.55 -13.45 3.04
N ALA A 45 5.66 -13.88 3.65
CA ALA A 45 6.83 -13.05 3.86
C ALA A 45 7.91 -13.29 2.79
N VAL A 46 8.53 -12.21 2.32
CA VAL A 46 9.61 -12.20 1.34
C VAL A 46 10.74 -11.30 1.85
N PRO A 47 11.99 -11.80 1.97
CA PRO A 47 13.13 -10.96 2.31
C PRO A 47 13.37 -9.88 1.26
N ASP A 48 13.75 -8.69 1.72
CA ASP A 48 14.11 -7.53 0.90
C ASP A 48 15.53 -7.03 1.24
N ASN A 49 16.52 -7.87 0.98
CA ASN A 49 17.90 -7.67 1.45
C ASN A 49 18.69 -6.62 0.65
N GLY A 50 18.12 -6.04 -0.41
CA GLY A 50 18.83 -5.10 -1.30
C GLY A 50 18.65 -3.62 -0.94
N ASN A 51 17.75 -3.30 -0.01
CA ASN A 51 17.26 -1.93 0.18
C ASN A 51 17.62 -1.30 1.52
N SER A 52 18.43 -1.98 2.33
CA SER A 52 18.94 -1.44 3.59
C SER A 52 20.25 -2.11 3.99
N THR A 53 20.93 -1.52 4.97
CA THR A 53 22.22 -2.05 5.47
C THR A 53 22.04 -3.28 6.35
N GLU A 54 20.90 -3.43 7.02
CA GLU A 54 20.63 -4.53 7.96
C GLU A 54 19.54 -5.50 7.46
N GLY A 55 19.11 -5.33 6.21
CA GLY A 55 18.05 -6.12 5.59
C GLY A 55 16.65 -5.52 5.76
N GLY A 56 15.73 -6.10 5.01
CA GLY A 56 14.33 -5.72 5.01
C GLY A 56 13.45 -6.93 4.77
N GLU A 57 12.16 -6.74 4.97
CA GLU A 57 11.15 -7.75 4.72
C GLU A 57 9.89 -7.09 4.16
N ALA A 58 9.24 -7.76 3.22
CA ALA A 58 7.90 -7.44 2.78
C ALA A 58 6.95 -8.60 3.10
N VAL A 59 5.87 -8.30 3.83
CA VAL A 59 4.79 -9.22 4.17
C VAL A 59 3.54 -8.86 3.36
N TYR A 60 3.03 -9.83 2.62
CA TYR A 60 1.88 -9.68 1.73
C TYR A 60 0.68 -10.39 2.34
N TYR A 61 -0.44 -9.67 2.48
CA TYR A 61 -1.67 -10.18 3.08
C TYR A 61 -2.76 -10.38 2.02
N TYR A 62 -3.41 -11.54 2.07
CA TYR A 62 -4.37 -11.99 1.07
C TYR A 62 -5.70 -12.40 1.67
N GLU A 63 -6.77 -11.97 1.00
CA GLU A 63 -8.13 -12.45 1.21
C GLU A 63 -8.58 -13.18 -0.04
N ASN A 64 -8.89 -14.48 0.06
CA ASN A 64 -9.34 -15.27 -1.09
C ASN A 64 -8.42 -15.13 -2.33
N LYS A 65 -7.10 -15.19 -2.10
CA LYS A 65 -6.02 -15.00 -3.11
C LYS A 65 -5.92 -13.59 -3.71
N ARG A 66 -6.70 -12.61 -3.24
CA ARG A 66 -6.60 -11.20 -3.62
C ARG A 66 -5.66 -10.49 -2.66
N LEU A 67 -4.70 -9.74 -3.19
CA LEU A 67 -3.79 -8.94 -2.37
C LEU A 67 -4.58 -7.79 -1.72
N LYS A 68 -4.52 -7.69 -0.40
CA LYS A 68 -5.20 -6.62 0.37
C LYS A 68 -4.22 -5.65 1.00
N VAL A 69 -3.07 -6.14 1.49
CA VAL A 69 -2.06 -5.30 2.14
C VAL A 69 -0.65 -5.76 1.77
N ILE A 70 0.27 -4.81 1.59
CA ILE A 70 1.72 -5.04 1.68
C ILE A 70 2.22 -4.27 2.90
N VAL A 71 2.96 -4.93 3.78
CA VAL A 71 3.69 -4.31 4.89
C VAL A 71 5.18 -4.52 4.64
N ALA A 72 5.94 -3.44 4.48
CA ALA A 72 7.37 -3.48 4.24
C ALA A 72 8.15 -2.78 5.35
N GLY A 73 9.21 -3.41 5.82
CA GLY A 73 10.12 -2.89 6.83
C GLY A 73 11.55 -2.86 6.33
N TYR A 74 12.26 -1.76 6.57
CA TYR A 74 13.67 -1.59 6.24
C TYR A 74 14.44 -1.11 7.47
N PHE A 75 15.53 -1.79 7.79
CA PHE A 75 16.32 -1.52 8.99
C PHE A 75 17.73 -1.07 8.64
N GLY A 76 18.21 -0.05 9.36
CA GLY A 76 19.60 0.37 9.27
C GLY A 76 20.07 1.01 10.57
N GLU A 77 21.37 1.22 10.67
CA GLU A 77 21.98 1.68 11.91
C GLU A 77 21.47 3.05 12.34
N THR A 78 21.10 3.91 11.40
CA THR A 78 20.69 5.31 11.66
C THR A 78 19.18 5.54 11.57
N GLY A 79 18.40 4.49 11.33
CA GLY A 79 16.96 4.61 11.23
C GLY A 79 16.26 3.35 10.75
N LYS A 80 14.94 3.44 10.71
CA LYS A 80 14.09 2.40 10.11
C LYS A 80 12.96 3.03 9.32
N MET A 81 12.43 2.28 8.36
CA MET A 81 11.25 2.65 7.61
C MET A 81 10.23 1.53 7.70
N HIS A 82 8.97 1.91 7.90
CA HIS A 82 7.80 1.06 7.87
C HIS A 82 6.83 1.62 6.83
N GLU A 83 6.36 0.77 5.93
CA GLU A 83 5.44 1.16 4.86
C GLU A 83 4.30 0.16 4.76
N GLU A 84 3.08 0.68 4.64
CA GLU A 84 1.86 -0.10 4.47
C GLU A 84 1.12 0.36 3.23
N ILE A 85 0.83 -0.56 2.32
CA ILE A 85 0.10 -0.30 1.08
C ILE A 85 -1.19 -1.12 1.09
N TYR A 86 -2.32 -0.45 1.03
CA TYR A 86 -3.66 -1.04 1.07
C TYR A 86 -4.25 -1.06 -0.33
N PHE A 87 -4.91 -2.18 -0.66
CA PHE A 87 -5.47 -2.43 -1.98
C PHE A 87 -7.00 -2.58 -1.95
N GLY A 88 -7.68 -1.81 -2.80
CA GLY A 88 -9.09 -2.01 -3.16
C GLY A 88 -9.15 -2.55 -4.58
N ASP A 89 -9.91 -3.61 -4.83
CA ASP A 89 -10.12 -4.19 -6.18
C ASP A 89 -8.82 -4.32 -7.04
N ASN A 90 -7.73 -4.80 -6.42
CA ASN A 90 -6.40 -5.01 -7.02
C ASN A 90 -5.59 -3.75 -7.39
N TYR A 91 -5.95 -2.56 -6.92
CA TYR A 91 -5.14 -1.35 -7.06
C TYR A 91 -4.87 -0.68 -5.71
N PRO A 92 -3.74 0.03 -5.55
CA PRO A 92 -3.45 0.75 -4.32
C PRO A 92 -4.49 1.86 -4.10
N ILE A 93 -5.06 1.92 -2.91
CA ILE A 93 -6.01 2.96 -2.49
C ILE A 93 -5.42 3.87 -1.42
N PHE A 94 -4.51 3.34 -0.59
CA PHE A 94 -3.90 4.06 0.51
C PHE A 94 -2.47 3.58 0.75
N VAL A 95 -1.57 4.53 1.04
CA VAL A 95 -0.22 4.24 1.53
C VAL A 95 0.05 5.03 2.79
N TYR A 96 0.60 4.34 3.79
CA TYR A 96 1.18 4.94 5.00
C TYR A 96 2.67 4.68 5.01
N LYS A 97 3.48 5.73 5.17
CA LYS A 97 4.93 5.60 5.39
C LYS A 97 5.29 6.21 6.74
N GLU A 98 6.09 5.49 7.51
CA GLU A 98 6.66 5.94 8.78
C GLU A 98 8.17 5.76 8.75
N ARG A 99 8.92 6.86 8.83
CA ARG A 99 10.39 6.87 8.88
C ARG A 99 10.85 7.31 10.25
N HIS A 100 11.74 6.52 10.84
CA HIS A 100 12.41 6.81 12.09
C HIS A 100 13.84 7.24 11.77
N THR A 101 14.21 8.45 12.19
CA THR A 101 15.57 8.97 12.06
C THR A 101 16.20 9.03 13.45
N TYR A 102 17.17 8.15 13.70
CA TYR A 102 17.81 8.06 15.00
C TYR A 102 18.74 9.26 15.24
N ASN A 103 18.99 9.58 16.50
CA ASN A 103 19.88 10.68 16.89
C ASN A 103 21.38 10.32 16.81
N ALA A 104 21.69 9.02 16.69
CA ALA A 104 23.01 8.41 16.52
C ALA A 104 22.81 6.98 15.99
N PRO A 105 23.85 6.30 15.47
CA PRO A 105 23.76 4.87 15.14
C PRO A 105 23.27 4.04 16.34
N ILE A 106 22.44 3.02 16.10
CA ILE A 106 21.78 2.22 17.14
C ILE A 106 22.77 1.51 18.08
N THR A 107 23.99 1.27 17.63
CA THR A 107 25.09 0.66 18.40
C THR A 107 25.92 1.67 19.19
N ASP A 108 25.74 2.98 18.97
CA ASP A 108 26.49 4.04 19.67
C ASP A 108 25.90 4.29 21.07
N LYS A 109 26.76 4.52 22.07
CA LYS A 109 26.34 4.87 23.45
C LYS A 109 25.50 6.16 23.53
N LYS A 110 25.61 7.04 22.53
CA LYS A 110 24.83 8.29 22.40
C LYS A 110 23.43 8.04 21.83
N PHE A 111 23.13 6.84 21.33
CA PHE A 111 21.80 6.48 20.87
C PHE A 111 20.79 6.64 22.00
N ASN A 112 19.67 7.26 21.68
CA ASN A 112 18.57 7.45 22.60
C ASN A 112 17.27 7.42 21.80
N GLU A 113 16.52 6.34 21.94
CA GLU A 113 15.26 6.13 21.23
C GLU A 113 14.28 7.30 21.40
N LYS A 114 14.24 7.93 22.58
CA LYS A 114 13.36 9.08 22.86
C LYS A 114 13.70 10.33 22.05
N ARG A 115 14.90 10.38 21.44
CA ARG A 115 15.36 11.47 20.57
C ARG A 115 15.19 11.14 19.08
N THR A 116 14.63 9.98 18.76
CA THR A 116 14.30 9.58 17.39
C THR A 116 13.23 10.51 16.83
N LYS A 117 13.46 11.00 15.61
CA LYS A 117 12.45 11.77 14.88
C LYS A 117 11.59 10.81 14.07
N ILE A 118 10.27 10.96 14.19
CA ILE A 118 9.31 10.14 13.46
C ILE A 118 8.64 11.01 12.40
N HIS A 119 8.75 10.59 11.14
CA HIS A 119 8.19 11.27 9.98
C HIS A 119 7.09 10.39 9.39
N LYS A 120 5.91 10.96 9.15
CA LYS A 120 4.73 10.21 8.70
C LYS A 120 4.15 10.81 7.44
N GLU A 121 3.95 9.99 6.44
CA GLU A 121 3.43 10.40 5.14
C GLU A 121 2.20 9.56 4.79
N ARG A 122 1.22 10.16 4.11
CA ARG A 122 -0.01 9.48 3.71
C ARG A 122 -0.37 9.81 2.27
N TYR A 123 -0.70 8.78 1.50
CA TYR A 123 -1.06 8.89 0.09
C TYR A 123 -2.43 8.25 -0.13
N TYR A 124 -3.34 8.96 -0.80
CA TYR A 124 -4.70 8.48 -1.08
C TYR A 124 -4.93 8.47 -2.59
N PHE A 125 -5.43 7.35 -3.10
CA PHE A 125 -5.66 7.14 -4.53
C PHE A 125 -7.14 6.94 -4.82
N ASP A 126 -7.56 7.43 -5.99
CA ASP A 126 -8.88 7.11 -6.54
C ASP A 126 -8.89 5.75 -7.29
N SER A 127 -10.07 5.32 -7.72
CA SER A 127 -10.23 4.12 -8.57
C SER A 127 -9.52 4.19 -9.92
N ASN A 128 -9.17 5.39 -10.38
CA ASN A 128 -8.40 5.59 -11.60
C ASN A 128 -6.88 5.54 -11.34
N LYS A 129 -6.45 5.20 -10.12
CA LYS A 129 -5.05 5.09 -9.68
C LYS A 129 -4.33 6.45 -9.70
N ASN A 130 -5.08 7.54 -9.61
CA ASN A 130 -4.53 8.89 -9.45
C ASN A 130 -4.33 9.18 -7.97
N LEU A 131 -3.21 9.80 -7.64
CA LEU A 131 -2.99 10.33 -6.31
C LEU A 131 -3.88 11.57 -6.14
N ILE A 132 -4.90 11.48 -5.28
CA ILE A 132 -5.87 12.57 -5.04
C ILE A 132 -5.54 13.39 -3.79
N ARG A 133 -4.73 12.84 -2.89
CA ARG A 133 -4.23 13.55 -1.71
C ARG A 133 -2.90 12.97 -1.24
N TYR A 134 -1.96 13.85 -0.93
CA TYR A 134 -0.73 13.54 -0.21
C TYR A 134 -0.66 14.40 1.05
N ILE A 135 -0.29 13.78 2.17
CA ILE A 135 -0.01 14.47 3.43
C ILE A 135 1.47 14.24 3.73
N ASP A 136 2.25 15.31 3.74
CA ASP A 136 3.68 15.22 3.98
C ASP A 136 4.02 15.05 5.47
N GLU A 137 5.31 14.84 5.76
CA GLU A 137 5.84 14.65 7.12
C GLU A 137 5.55 15.81 8.10
N LYS A 138 5.18 16.99 7.59
CA LYS A 138 4.80 18.16 8.40
C LYS A 138 3.29 18.24 8.61
N GLY A 139 2.52 17.28 8.09
CA GLY A 139 1.07 17.28 8.10
C GLY A 139 0.44 18.18 7.03
N LYS A 140 1.22 18.72 6.09
CA LYS A 140 0.66 19.60 5.04
C LYS A 140 -0.10 18.76 4.03
N ILE A 141 -1.35 19.14 3.79
CA ILE A 141 -2.21 18.54 2.78
C ILE A 141 -1.88 19.13 1.40
N ILE A 142 -1.61 18.26 0.44
CA ILE A 142 -1.28 18.59 -0.94
C ILE A 142 -2.26 17.81 -1.84
N VAL A 143 -2.97 18.53 -2.70
CA VAL A 143 -4.03 17.98 -3.58
C VAL A 143 -3.86 18.36 -5.05
N SER A 144 -2.84 19.16 -5.39
CA SER A 144 -2.52 19.54 -6.76
C SER A 144 -1.08 20.07 -6.88
N GLY A 145 -0.64 20.32 -8.11
CA GLY A 145 0.67 20.90 -8.43
C GLY A 145 1.81 19.89 -8.53
N ASP A 146 3.00 20.38 -8.90
CA ASP A 146 4.17 19.55 -9.21
C ASP A 146 4.58 18.64 -8.06
N LYS A 147 4.44 19.12 -6.81
CA LYS A 147 4.74 18.31 -5.63
C LYS A 147 3.86 17.05 -5.58
N LEU A 148 2.57 17.15 -5.89
CA LEU A 148 1.68 15.97 -5.94
C LEU A 148 2.09 15.02 -7.06
N GLN A 149 2.45 15.55 -8.24
CA GLN A 149 2.83 14.74 -9.39
C GLN A 149 4.13 13.97 -9.15
N ASN A 150 5.15 14.64 -8.59
CA ASN A 150 6.42 14.03 -8.24
C ASN A 150 6.23 12.92 -7.21
N GLU A 151 5.43 13.19 -6.16
CA GLU A 151 5.11 12.20 -5.14
C GLU A 151 4.31 11.02 -5.71
N SER A 152 3.38 11.26 -6.63
CA SER A 152 2.63 10.22 -7.36
C SER A 152 3.56 9.29 -8.15
N ILE A 153 4.57 9.83 -8.82
CA ILE A 153 5.58 9.04 -9.55
C ILE A 153 6.41 8.21 -8.57
N ASN A 154 6.95 8.85 -7.53
CA ASN A 154 7.81 8.21 -6.55
C ASN A 154 7.11 7.02 -5.89
N ILE A 155 5.89 7.23 -5.38
CA ILE A 155 5.15 6.19 -4.69
C ILE A 155 4.70 5.06 -5.64
N LYS A 156 4.34 5.37 -6.89
CA LYS A 156 3.99 4.34 -7.89
C LYS A 156 5.19 3.44 -8.21
N ASN A 157 6.38 4.01 -8.33
CA ASN A 157 7.60 3.24 -8.55
C ASN A 157 7.88 2.26 -7.40
N GLU A 158 7.69 2.72 -6.17
CA GLU A 158 7.86 1.87 -4.98
C GLU A 158 6.83 0.74 -4.93
N ILE A 159 5.55 1.04 -5.20
CA ILE A 159 4.49 0.02 -5.27
C ILE A 159 4.82 -1.03 -6.34
N VAL A 160 5.26 -0.62 -7.52
CA VAL A 160 5.66 -1.54 -8.60
C VAL A 160 6.84 -2.42 -8.17
N ARG A 161 7.84 -1.86 -7.48
CA ARG A 161 8.99 -2.60 -6.97
C ARG A 161 8.55 -3.68 -5.98
N LEU A 162 7.73 -3.34 -4.99
CA LEU A 162 7.20 -4.30 -4.01
C LEU A 162 6.32 -5.37 -4.66
N LEU A 163 5.55 -5.03 -5.69
CA LEU A 163 4.76 -6.01 -6.45
C LEU A 163 5.65 -6.97 -7.27
N ARG A 164 6.83 -6.53 -7.73
CA ARG A 164 7.82 -7.39 -8.40
C ARG A 164 8.54 -8.30 -7.42
N LEU A 165 8.94 -7.77 -6.26
CA LEU A 165 9.60 -8.54 -5.20
C LEU A 165 8.80 -9.78 -4.81
N ARG A 166 7.47 -9.64 -4.70
CA ARG A 166 6.52 -10.74 -4.46
C ARG A 166 6.74 -11.95 -5.38
N ASN A 167 7.11 -11.73 -6.63
CA ASN A 167 7.19 -12.78 -7.65
C ASN A 167 8.53 -13.53 -7.63
N THR A 168 9.50 -13.12 -6.81
CA THR A 168 10.82 -13.77 -6.71
C THR A 168 10.80 -15.12 -5.99
N LYS A 169 9.67 -15.45 -5.34
CA LYS A 169 9.48 -16.71 -4.58
C LYS A 169 8.73 -17.80 -5.37
N LYS A 170 8.46 -17.59 -6.66
CA LYS A 170 7.80 -18.58 -7.55
C LYS A 170 8.80 -19.36 -8.37
#